data_AF-G3B7C7-F1
#
_entry.id   AF-G3B7C7-F1
#
_cell.length_a   1.000
_cell.length_b   1.000
_cell.length_c   1.000
_cell.angle_alpha   90.00
_cell.angle_beta   90.00
_cell.angle_gamma   90.00
#
_symmetry.space_group_name_H-M   'P 1'
#
loop_
_entity.id
_entity.type
_entity.pdbx_description
1 polymer ?
#
loop_
_entity_poly.entity_id
_entity_poly.type
_entity_poly.pdbx_seq_one_letter_code
_entity_poly.pdbx_strand_id
1 'polypeptide(L)'
;MSEPIPLEDLKGFNKQPLEDLRHGLDAKLYPTPKYVLRRLVINLLVETVLSVAVYNIYDDLSTYYQLLGPALLGGSTAMLAQSITQFVRRKLSYNKICKFLVWGIINGSFTVLWYNMLLERVDDLIYQIVVDQMVGQPFFQLIFNVLSALWDHGEITANTRTIYLKSLKVSYCFWPFFSILVFAFIPPSLMFPSTCLANLLWNLVLSKLG
;
A
#
# COMPACT_ATOMS: atom_id res chain seq x y z
N MET A 1 -30.33 -21.41 -42.57
CA MET A 1 -28.98 -21.99 -42.71
C MET A 1 -28.05 -20.99 -42.03
N SER A 2 -27.81 -21.18 -40.73
CA SER A 2 -27.07 -20.23 -39.88
C SER A 2 -25.59 -20.61 -39.89
N GLU A 3 -24.73 -19.69 -40.33
CA GLU A 3 -23.28 -19.88 -40.34
C GLU A 3 -22.73 -20.09 -38.91
N PRO A 4 -21.76 -20.98 -38.72
CA PRO A 4 -21.10 -21.16 -37.44
C PRO A 4 -20.15 -19.98 -37.16
N ILE A 5 -20.30 -19.39 -35.98
CA ILE A 5 -19.46 -18.29 -35.49
C ILE A 5 -18.00 -18.77 -35.37
N PRO A 6 -17.00 -18.03 -35.88
CA PRO A 6 -15.59 -18.41 -35.80
C PRO A 6 -15.10 -18.47 -34.35
N LEU A 7 -14.42 -19.57 -34.00
CA LEU A 7 -13.85 -19.85 -32.66
C LEU A 7 -12.73 -18.86 -32.21
N GLU A 8 -12.36 -17.89 -33.04
CA GLU A 8 -11.33 -16.89 -32.72
C GLU A 8 -11.87 -15.70 -31.90
N ASP A 9 -13.18 -15.44 -31.93
CA ASP A 9 -13.81 -14.34 -31.17
C ASP A 9 -13.97 -14.63 -29.66
N LEU A 10 -13.67 -15.86 -29.21
CA LEU A 10 -13.75 -16.24 -27.80
C LEU A 10 -12.46 -15.97 -27.00
N LYS A 11 -11.37 -15.53 -27.64
CA LYS A 11 -10.10 -15.23 -26.96
C LYS A 11 -10.09 -13.88 -26.21
N GLY A 12 -11.13 -13.06 -26.38
CA GLY A 12 -11.30 -11.77 -25.69
C GLY A 12 -12.05 -11.84 -24.36
N PHE A 13 -12.59 -13.00 -23.97
CA PHE A 13 -13.23 -13.14 -22.65
C PHE A 13 -12.17 -13.15 -21.56
N ASN A 14 -12.14 -12.04 -20.84
CA ASN A 14 -11.35 -11.75 -19.64
C ASN A 14 -11.13 -13.04 -18.81
N LYS A 15 -9.89 -13.52 -18.65
CA LYS A 15 -9.54 -14.72 -17.86
C LYS A 15 -9.76 -14.53 -16.35
N GLN A 16 -9.92 -13.30 -15.93
CA GLN A 16 -9.99 -12.86 -14.53
C GLN A 16 -11.16 -13.49 -13.72
N PRO A 17 -12.40 -13.60 -14.25
CA PRO A 17 -13.51 -14.23 -13.52
C PRO A 17 -13.31 -15.74 -13.30
N LEU A 18 -12.58 -16.42 -14.19
CA LEU A 18 -12.31 -17.85 -14.12
C LEU A 18 -11.22 -18.17 -13.09
N GLU A 19 -10.21 -17.32 -12.95
CA GLU A 19 -9.19 -17.46 -11.90
C GLU A 19 -9.74 -17.15 -10.50
N ASP A 20 -10.63 -16.15 -10.37
CA ASP A 20 -11.32 -15.85 -9.12
C ASP A 20 -12.25 -16.99 -8.68
N LEU A 21 -12.97 -17.63 -9.61
CA LEU A 21 -13.78 -18.82 -9.34
C LEU A 21 -12.91 -19.99 -8.86
N ARG A 22 -11.74 -20.17 -9.49
CA ARG A 22 -10.79 -21.23 -9.15
C ARG A 22 -10.16 -21.01 -7.78
N HIS A 23 -9.81 -19.77 -7.43
CA HIS A 23 -9.33 -19.42 -6.09
C HIS A 23 -10.38 -19.63 -5.00
N GLY A 24 -11.66 -19.36 -5.29
CA GLY A 24 -12.77 -19.68 -4.38
C GLY A 24 -12.99 -21.18 -4.18
N LEU A 25 -12.80 -21.98 -5.23
CA LEU A 25 -12.88 -23.46 -5.20
C LEU A 25 -11.68 -24.10 -4.49
N ASP A 26 -10.46 -23.64 -4.76
CA ASP A 26 -9.23 -24.15 -4.14
C ASP A 26 -9.20 -23.85 -2.63
N ALA A 27 -9.71 -22.69 -2.21
CA ALA A 27 -9.84 -22.33 -0.80
C ALA A 27 -10.84 -23.22 -0.02
N LYS A 28 -11.79 -23.84 -0.73
CA LYS A 28 -12.72 -24.84 -0.17
C LYS A 28 -12.15 -26.25 -0.19
N LEU A 29 -11.32 -26.61 -1.17
CA LEU A 29 -10.77 -27.95 -1.32
C LEU A 29 -9.64 -28.27 -0.33
N TYR A 30 -8.83 -27.28 0.06
CA TYR A 30 -7.72 -27.47 1.01
C TYR A 30 -7.81 -26.45 2.15
N PRO A 31 -8.44 -26.81 3.29
CA PRO A 31 -8.51 -25.90 4.41
C PRO A 31 -7.10 -25.54 4.88
N THR A 32 -6.84 -24.24 5.01
CA THR A 32 -5.56 -23.74 5.52
C THR A 32 -5.26 -24.39 6.87
N PRO A 33 -4.06 -24.95 7.08
CA PRO A 33 -3.74 -25.60 8.33
C PRO A 33 -3.89 -24.64 9.52
N LYS A 34 -4.52 -25.11 10.60
CA LYS A 34 -4.80 -24.30 11.80
C LYS A 34 -3.54 -23.64 12.39
N TYR A 35 -2.37 -24.26 12.24
CA TYR A 35 -1.10 -23.70 12.71
C TYR A 35 -0.68 -22.45 11.94
N VAL A 36 -1.00 -22.35 10.64
CA VAL A 36 -0.70 -21.16 9.81
C VAL A 36 -1.57 -19.99 10.27
N LEU A 37 -2.85 -20.25 10.48
CA LEU A 37 -3.79 -19.23 10.99
C LEU A 37 -3.38 -18.73 12.37
N ARG A 38 -2.99 -19.64 13.29
CA ARG A 38 -2.48 -19.26 14.61
C ARG A 38 -1.26 -18.34 14.52
N ARG A 39 -0.30 -18.65 13.64
CA ARG A 39 0.89 -17.81 13.42
C ARG A 39 0.53 -16.43 12.87
N LEU A 40 -0.38 -16.35 11.90
CA LEU A 40 -0.86 -15.07 11.35
C LEU A 40 -1.51 -14.20 12.43
N VAL A 41 -2.36 -14.79 13.29
CA VAL A 41 -2.99 -14.05 14.40
C VAL A 41 -1.96 -13.55 15.40
N ILE A 42 -0.98 -14.39 15.77
CA ILE A 42 0.11 -13.97 16.68
C ILE A 42 0.91 -12.81 16.07
N ASN A 43 1.30 -12.91 14.80
CA ASN A 43 2.03 -11.84 14.13
C ASN A 43 1.22 -10.54 14.12
N LEU A 44 -0.07 -10.59 13.76
CA LEU A 44 -0.94 -9.43 13.78
C LEU A 44 -1.03 -8.76 15.16
N LEU A 45 -1.16 -9.54 16.23
CA LEU A 45 -1.20 -9.01 17.59
C LEU A 45 0.12 -8.34 17.95
N VAL A 46 1.25 -8.98 17.68
CA VAL A 46 2.59 -8.43 17.96
C VAL A 46 2.82 -7.14 17.18
N GLU A 47 2.51 -7.11 15.89
CA GLU A 47 2.70 -5.96 15.02
C GLU A 47 1.75 -4.80 15.35
N THR A 48 0.54 -5.11 15.82
CA THR A 48 -0.41 -4.10 16.32
C THR A 48 0.13 -3.46 17.59
N VAL A 49 0.58 -4.28 18.56
CA VAL A 49 1.19 -3.77 19.80
C VAL A 49 2.43 -2.93 19.50
N LEU A 50 3.29 -3.38 18.57
CA LEU A 50 4.45 -2.62 18.14
C LEU A 50 4.07 -1.28 17.51
N SER A 51 3.08 -1.27 16.61
CA SER A 51 2.62 -0.04 15.95
C SER A 51 2.05 0.96 16.96
N VAL A 52 1.28 0.49 17.95
CA VAL A 52 0.75 1.32 19.04
C VAL A 52 1.87 1.84 19.93
N ALA A 53 2.85 1.00 20.27
CA ALA A 53 3.99 1.41 21.08
C ALA A 53 4.83 2.50 20.37
N VAL A 54 5.08 2.33 19.06
CA VAL A 54 5.78 3.32 18.23
C VAL A 54 4.98 4.61 18.13
N TYR A 55 3.65 4.54 18.00
CA TYR A 55 2.80 5.73 17.97
C TYR A 55 2.86 6.52 19.29
N ASN A 56 2.84 5.85 20.45
CA ASN A 56 2.90 6.52 21.75
C ASN A 56 4.21 7.28 21.99
N ILE A 57 5.31 6.86 21.36
CA ILE A 57 6.62 7.53 21.46
C ILE A 57 6.91 8.42 20.24
N TYR A 58 5.98 8.52 19.29
CA TYR A 58 6.22 9.16 17.99
C TYR A 58 6.51 10.66 18.12
N ASP A 59 5.76 11.37 18.96
CA ASP A 59 5.92 12.82 19.13
C ASP A 59 7.30 13.15 19.73
N ASP A 60 7.71 12.40 20.76
CA ASP A 60 9.03 12.52 21.38
C ASP A 60 10.13 12.23 20.35
N LEU A 61 10.05 11.10 19.65
CA LEU A 61 11.05 10.71 18.67
C LEU A 61 11.16 11.70 17.52
N SER A 62 10.03 12.21 17.02
CA SER A 62 10.01 13.15 15.89
C SER A 62 10.55 14.52 16.28
N THR A 63 10.47 14.88 17.56
CA THR A 63 11.05 16.11 18.10
C THR A 63 12.58 16.05 18.14
N TYR A 64 13.16 14.91 18.55
CA TYR A 64 14.61 14.75 18.62
C TYR A 64 15.25 14.32 17.29
N TYR A 65 14.56 13.49 16.53
CA TYR A 65 15.04 12.88 15.30
C TYR A 65 13.93 12.91 14.24
N GLN A 66 13.94 13.98 13.44
CA GLN A 66 12.92 14.29 12.43
C GLN A 66 12.54 13.10 11.52
N LEU A 67 13.49 12.21 11.19
CA LEU A 67 13.25 11.07 10.30
C LEU A 67 13.02 9.75 11.04
N LEU A 68 13.45 9.61 12.31
CA LEU A 68 13.39 8.33 13.00
C LEU A 68 11.95 7.97 13.39
N GLY A 69 11.19 8.92 13.93
CA GLY A 69 9.77 8.72 14.24
C GLY A 69 8.98 8.26 13.01
N PRO A 70 9.05 9.01 11.89
CA PRO A 70 8.38 8.63 10.64
C PRO A 70 8.85 7.31 10.04
N ALA A 71 10.15 7.00 10.10
CA ALA A 71 10.68 5.72 9.64
C ALA A 71 10.12 4.54 10.44
N LEU A 72 10.09 4.63 11.77
CA LEU A 72 9.58 3.56 12.63
C LEU A 72 8.07 3.40 12.50
N LEU A 73 7.31 4.50 12.49
CA LEU A 73 5.86 4.45 12.38
C LEU A 73 5.44 3.99 10.96
N GLY A 74 6.10 4.50 9.91
CA GLY A 74 5.91 4.04 8.54
C GLY A 74 6.24 2.55 8.37
N GLY A 75 7.38 2.12 8.90
CA GLY A 75 7.81 0.72 8.87
C GLY A 75 6.85 -0.23 9.58
N SER A 76 6.48 0.08 10.83
CA SER A 76 5.57 -0.75 11.63
C SER A 76 4.16 -0.83 11.04
N THR A 77 3.61 0.29 10.54
CA THR A 77 2.27 0.31 9.93
C THR A 77 2.22 -0.36 8.55
N ALA A 78 3.27 -0.23 7.73
CA ALA A 78 3.37 -0.95 6.46
C ALA A 78 3.50 -2.47 6.67
N MET A 79 4.29 -2.87 7.67
CA MET A 79 4.42 -4.26 8.10
C MET A 79 3.05 -4.83 8.52
N LEU A 80 2.33 -4.12 9.40
CA LEU A 80 0.99 -4.48 9.84
C LEU A 80 0.01 -4.60 8.68
N ALA A 81 -0.02 -3.63 7.77
CA ALA A 81 -0.88 -3.65 6.59
C ALA A 81 -0.66 -4.91 5.73
N GLN A 82 0.62 -5.30 5.57
CA GLN A 82 0.97 -6.50 4.83
C GLN A 82 0.56 -7.79 5.57
N SER A 83 0.67 -7.83 6.90
CA SER A 83 0.20 -8.96 7.70
C SER A 83 -1.32 -9.09 7.66
N ILE A 84 -2.09 -7.98 7.65
CA ILE A 84 -3.55 -8.05 7.50
C ILE A 84 -3.89 -8.59 6.11
N THR A 85 -3.22 -8.12 5.07
CA THR A 85 -3.37 -8.64 3.70
C THR A 85 -3.11 -10.15 3.63
N GLN A 86 -2.05 -10.63 4.29
CA GLN A 86 -1.71 -12.05 4.36
C GLN A 86 -2.70 -12.87 5.18
N PHE A 87 -3.29 -12.30 6.23
CA PHE A 87 -4.35 -12.90 7.03
C PHE A 87 -5.62 -13.10 6.18
N VAL A 88 -6.05 -12.07 5.46
CA VAL A 88 -7.21 -12.15 4.54
C VAL A 88 -6.98 -13.20 3.47
N ARG A 89 -5.76 -13.28 2.91
CA ARG A 89 -5.38 -14.26 1.87
C ARG A 89 -4.99 -15.64 2.41
N ARG A 90 -4.95 -15.83 3.73
CA ARG A 90 -4.52 -17.06 4.43
C ARG A 90 -3.15 -17.59 3.96
N LYS A 91 -2.23 -16.70 3.59
CA LYS A 91 -0.88 -17.05 3.10
C LYS A 91 0.19 -16.26 3.84
N LEU A 92 1.01 -16.95 4.63
CA LEU A 92 2.10 -16.34 5.39
C LEU A 92 3.39 -16.31 4.55
N SER A 93 3.99 -15.13 4.42
CA SER A 93 5.28 -14.92 3.78
C SER A 93 6.06 -13.82 4.49
N TYR A 94 7.04 -14.23 5.29
CA TYR A 94 7.93 -13.31 6.01
C TYR A 94 8.75 -12.43 5.07
N ASN A 95 9.16 -12.95 3.90
CA ASN A 95 9.87 -12.15 2.89
C ASN A 95 9.05 -10.92 2.48
N LYS A 96 7.74 -11.09 2.25
CA LYS A 96 6.86 -9.97 1.92
C LYS A 96 6.69 -8.99 3.09
N ILE A 97 6.63 -9.49 4.32
CA ILE A 97 6.55 -8.65 5.53
C ILE A 97 7.81 -7.77 5.64
N CYS A 98 9.00 -8.35 5.46
CA CYS A 98 10.26 -7.61 5.48
C CYS A 98 10.36 -6.56 4.36
N LYS A 99 9.93 -6.89 3.13
CA LYS A 99 9.88 -5.93 2.01
C LYS A 99 8.99 -4.73 2.35
N PHE A 100 7.83 -4.98 2.94
CA PHE A 100 6.91 -3.90 3.36
C PHE A 100 7.43 -3.09 4.54
N LEU A 101 8.16 -3.70 5.48
CA LEU A 101 8.87 -2.97 6.54
C LEU A 101 9.88 -1.98 5.94
N VAL A 102 10.73 -2.44 5.00
CA VAL A 102 11.72 -1.57 4.33
C VAL A 102 11.03 -0.48 3.52
N TRP A 103 9.98 -0.82 2.78
CA TRP A 103 9.17 0.17 2.06
C TRP A 103 8.58 1.21 3.02
N GLY A 104 8.02 0.78 4.16
CA GLY A 104 7.43 1.68 5.15
C GLY A 104 8.44 2.65 5.74
N ILE A 105 9.68 2.21 5.97
CA ILE A 105 10.78 3.07 6.45
C ILE A 105 11.14 4.14 5.41
N ILE A 106 11.33 3.72 4.15
CA ILE A 106 11.64 4.63 3.04
C ILE A 106 10.48 5.62 2.85
N ASN A 107 9.28 5.10 2.64
CA ASN A 107 8.09 5.91 2.41
C ASN A 107 7.84 6.87 3.58
N GLY A 108 7.97 6.39 4.83
CA GLY A 108 7.83 7.22 6.02
C GLY A 108 8.72 8.45 6.01
N SER A 109 10.00 8.24 5.68
CA SER A 109 11.01 9.30 5.62
C SER A 109 10.75 10.27 4.46
N PHE A 110 10.40 9.77 3.28
CA PHE A 110 10.10 10.63 2.13
C PHE A 110 8.80 11.40 2.31
N THR A 111 7.75 10.82 2.89
CA THR A 111 6.47 11.48 3.11
C THR A 111 6.60 12.66 4.07
N VAL A 112 7.32 12.52 5.19
CA VAL A 112 7.50 13.65 6.11
C VAL A 112 8.29 14.79 5.46
N LEU A 113 9.34 14.47 4.69
CA LEU A 113 10.12 15.47 3.95
C LEU A 113 9.29 16.16 2.88
N TRP A 114 8.42 15.40 2.19
CA TRP A 114 7.50 15.93 1.19
C TRP A 114 6.49 16.91 1.78
N TYR A 115 5.88 16.56 2.92
CA TYR A 115 4.96 17.46 3.61
C TYR A 115 5.64 18.72 4.12
N ASN A 116 6.82 18.60 4.74
CA ASN A 116 7.57 19.78 5.20
C ASN A 116 7.92 20.70 4.02
N MET A 117 8.38 20.13 2.90
CA MET A 117 8.67 20.89 1.69
C MET A 117 7.43 21.61 1.15
N LEU A 118 6.28 20.94 1.06
CA LEU A 118 5.04 21.56 0.59
C LEU A 118 4.57 22.67 1.51
N LEU A 119 4.56 22.44 2.83
CA LEU A 119 4.13 23.44 3.80
C LEU A 119 5.06 24.66 3.88
N GLU A 120 6.36 24.49 3.64
CA GLU A 120 7.34 25.59 3.67
C GLU A 120 7.47 26.36 2.36
N ARG A 121 7.17 25.73 1.22
CA ARG A 121 7.43 26.30 -0.13
C ARG A 121 6.18 26.69 -0.89
N VAL A 122 5.02 26.26 -0.44
CA VAL A 122 3.75 26.52 -1.10
C VAL A 122 2.77 27.11 -0.10
N ASP A 123 2.46 28.39 -0.25
CA ASP A 123 1.54 29.09 0.65
C ASP A 123 0.06 28.81 0.35
N ASP A 124 -0.26 28.44 -0.88
CA ASP A 124 -1.65 28.21 -1.33
C ASP A 124 -2.07 26.75 -1.15
N LEU A 125 -3.14 26.53 -0.38
CA LEU A 125 -3.71 25.21 -0.10
C LEU A 125 -4.06 24.42 -1.37
N ILE A 126 -4.66 25.07 -2.37
CA ILE A 126 -5.05 24.40 -3.62
C ILE A 126 -3.80 23.99 -4.37
N TYR A 127 -2.77 24.83 -4.39
CA TYR A 127 -1.50 24.49 -5.01
C TYR A 127 -0.78 23.34 -4.28
N GLN A 128 -0.83 23.28 -2.94
CA GLN A 128 -0.29 22.14 -2.18
C GLN A 128 -0.95 20.82 -2.63
N ILE A 129 -2.28 20.81 -2.71
CA ILE A 129 -3.04 19.63 -3.15
C ILE A 129 -2.72 19.26 -4.60
N VAL A 130 -2.66 20.25 -5.50
CA VAL A 130 -2.34 20.01 -6.92
C VAL A 130 -0.93 19.45 -7.08
N VAL A 131 0.07 20.00 -6.39
CA VAL A 131 1.45 19.51 -6.45
C VAL A 131 1.56 18.11 -5.84
N ASP A 132 0.89 17.86 -4.71
CA ASP A 132 0.84 16.54 -4.10
C ASP A 132 0.25 15.49 -5.04
N GLN A 133 -0.86 15.81 -5.72
CA GLN A 133 -1.50 14.88 -6.65
C GLN A 133 -0.74 14.72 -7.98
N MET A 134 -0.14 15.77 -8.52
CA MET A 134 0.53 15.72 -9.83
C MET A 134 1.98 15.25 -9.76
N VAL A 135 2.65 15.46 -8.63
CA VAL A 135 4.08 15.13 -8.46
C VAL A 135 4.25 14.07 -7.37
N GLY A 136 3.75 14.34 -6.16
CA GLY A 136 3.93 13.46 -5.00
C GLY A 136 3.40 12.06 -5.28
N GLN A 137 2.10 11.95 -5.55
CA GLN A 137 1.42 10.66 -5.73
C GLN A 137 2.04 9.80 -6.85
N PRO A 138 2.29 10.31 -8.08
CA PRO A 138 3.03 9.57 -9.11
C PRO A 138 4.43 9.15 -8.68
N PHE A 139 5.16 10.03 -7.98
CA PHE A 139 6.53 9.76 -7.53
C PHE A 139 6.59 8.64 -6.48
N PHE A 140 5.77 8.71 -5.43
CA PHE A 140 5.69 7.65 -4.41
C PHE A 140 5.24 6.31 -5.02
N GLN A 141 4.23 6.34 -5.89
CA GLN A 141 3.75 5.14 -6.58
C GLN A 141 4.82 4.54 -7.51
N LEU A 142 5.64 5.38 -8.15
CA LEU A 142 6.74 4.93 -9.00
C LEU A 142 7.83 4.25 -8.17
N ILE A 143 8.27 4.86 -7.06
CA ILE A 143 9.28 4.25 -6.18
C ILE A 143 8.78 2.89 -5.68
N PHE A 144 7.54 2.83 -5.19
CA PHE A 144 6.96 1.56 -4.72
C PHE A 144 7.00 0.47 -5.79
N ASN A 145 6.60 0.79 -7.03
CA ASN A 145 6.56 -0.19 -8.11
C ASN A 145 7.95 -0.59 -8.60
N VAL A 146 8.91 0.34 -8.64
CA VAL A 146 10.31 0.02 -8.95
C VAL A 146 10.91 -0.91 -7.89
N LEU A 147 10.75 -0.58 -6.61
CA LEU A 147 11.23 -1.44 -5.53
C LEU A 147 10.57 -2.81 -5.55
N SER A 148 9.25 -2.85 -5.78
CA SER A 148 8.50 -4.11 -5.89
C SER A 148 9.02 -4.97 -7.06
N ALA A 149 9.25 -4.38 -8.24
CA ALA A 149 9.79 -5.09 -9.39
C ALA A 149 11.21 -5.63 -9.13
N LEU A 150 12.08 -4.82 -8.54
CA LEU A 150 13.44 -5.23 -8.18
C LEU A 150 13.44 -6.35 -7.13
N TRP A 151 12.54 -6.29 -6.16
CA TRP A 151 12.43 -7.31 -5.11
C TRP A 151 11.83 -8.63 -5.58
N ASP A 152 10.92 -8.60 -6.55
CA ASP A 152 10.21 -9.80 -7.00
C ASP A 152 10.86 -10.45 -8.23
N HIS A 153 11.46 -9.66 -9.11
CA HIS A 153 12.03 -10.14 -10.37
C HIS A 153 13.50 -9.74 -10.59
N GLY A 154 14.02 -8.74 -9.85
CA GLY A 154 15.38 -8.24 -10.02
C GLY A 154 15.57 -7.31 -11.23
N GLU A 155 14.53 -7.08 -12.02
CA GLU A 155 14.59 -6.26 -13.23
C GLU A 155 13.30 -5.43 -13.42
N ILE A 156 13.44 -4.28 -14.10
CA ILE A 156 12.33 -3.39 -14.45
C ILE A 156 11.89 -3.71 -15.88
N THR A 157 10.77 -4.42 -16.01
CA THR A 157 10.22 -4.80 -17.32
C THR A 157 9.07 -3.90 -17.76
N ALA A 158 8.62 -4.05 -19.02
CA ALA A 158 7.42 -3.37 -19.54
C ALA A 158 6.16 -3.67 -18.71
N ASN A 159 6.10 -4.83 -18.05
CA ASN A 159 5.01 -5.17 -17.13
C ASN A 159 4.95 -4.21 -15.93
N THR A 160 6.10 -3.76 -15.42
CA THR A 160 6.19 -2.78 -14.32
C THR A 160 5.48 -1.47 -14.69
N ARG A 161 5.64 -1.02 -15.93
CA ARG A 161 4.93 0.17 -16.45
C ARG A 161 3.42 -0.05 -16.44
N THR A 162 2.95 -1.21 -16.90
CA THR A 162 1.51 -1.54 -16.91
C THR A 162 0.93 -1.57 -15.49
N ILE A 163 1.65 -2.20 -14.55
CA ILE A 163 1.26 -2.24 -13.13
C ILE A 163 1.25 -0.83 -12.54
N TYR A 164 2.24 0.00 -12.87
CA TYR A 164 2.31 1.39 -12.43
C TYR A 164 1.12 2.21 -12.91
N LEU A 165 0.80 2.21 -14.20
CA LEU A 165 -0.33 2.96 -14.73
C LEU A 165 -1.67 2.47 -14.17
N LYS A 166 -1.84 1.15 -14.02
CA LYS A 166 -3.04 0.57 -13.41
C LYS A 166 -3.18 1.01 -11.95
N SER A 167 -2.11 0.92 -11.17
CA SER A 167 -2.11 1.30 -9.75
C SER A 167 -2.37 2.79 -9.60
N LEU A 168 -1.74 3.62 -10.44
CA LEU A 168 -1.91 5.07 -10.42
C LEU A 168 -3.36 5.48 -10.73
N LYS A 169 -3.99 4.84 -11.73
CA LYS A 169 -5.40 5.10 -12.07
C LYS A 169 -6.33 4.82 -10.89
N VAL A 170 -6.09 3.71 -10.18
CA VAL A 170 -6.89 3.35 -8.99
C VAL A 170 -6.58 4.29 -7.83
N SER A 171 -5.31 4.66 -7.64
CA SER A 171 -4.88 5.63 -6.63
C SER A 171 -5.59 6.97 -6.74
N TYR A 172 -5.81 7.48 -7.96
CA TYR A 172 -6.56 8.72 -8.17
C TYR A 172 -8.05 8.66 -7.80
N CYS A 173 -8.59 7.48 -7.48
CA CYS A 173 -9.95 7.38 -6.94
C CYS A 173 -10.02 7.60 -5.42
N PHE A 174 -8.89 7.50 -4.71
CA PHE A 174 -8.83 7.56 -3.25
C PHE A 174 -8.01 8.75 -2.76
N TRP A 175 -6.80 8.91 -3.30
CA TRP A 175 -5.80 9.85 -2.78
C TRP A 175 -6.17 11.34 -2.94
N PRO A 176 -6.87 11.81 -4.01
CA PRO A 176 -7.28 13.21 -4.07
C PRO A 176 -8.16 13.64 -2.91
N PHE A 177 -9.10 12.78 -2.50
CA PHE A 177 -9.97 13.04 -1.36
C PHE A 177 -9.18 13.07 -0.06
N PHE A 178 -8.23 12.13 0.09
CA PHE A 178 -7.37 12.10 1.27
C PHE A 178 -6.44 13.31 1.35
N SER A 179 -5.87 13.77 0.25
CA SER A 179 -5.01 14.97 0.24
C SER A 179 -5.79 16.24 0.58
N ILE A 180 -7.03 16.39 0.10
CA ILE A 180 -7.91 17.48 0.56
C ILE A 180 -8.11 17.39 2.06
N LEU A 181 -8.42 16.20 2.59
CA LEU A 181 -8.64 16.01 4.03
C LEU A 181 -7.39 16.39 4.85
N VAL A 182 -6.23 15.89 4.44
CA VAL A 182 -4.95 16.09 5.12
C VAL A 182 -4.53 17.55 5.11
N PHE A 183 -4.50 18.22 3.97
CA PHE A 183 -4.01 19.59 3.90
C PHE A 183 -5.01 20.63 4.43
N ALA A 184 -6.32 20.37 4.34
CA ALA A 184 -7.33 21.35 4.76
C ALA A 184 -7.75 21.23 6.23
N PHE A 185 -7.75 20.01 6.80
CA PHE A 185 -8.38 19.77 8.11
C PHE A 185 -7.45 19.16 9.16
N ILE A 186 -6.35 18.50 8.77
CA ILE A 186 -5.48 17.79 9.70
C ILE A 186 -4.32 18.70 10.13
N PRO A 187 -4.04 18.85 11.43
CA PRO A 187 -2.92 19.66 11.88
C PRO A 187 -1.58 19.02 11.45
N PRO A 188 -0.52 19.83 11.20
CA PRO A 188 0.76 19.35 10.67
C PRO A 188 1.38 18.16 11.43
N SER A 189 1.28 18.13 12.76
CA SER A 189 1.80 17.04 13.59
C SER A 189 1.11 15.68 13.33
N LEU A 190 -0.15 15.69 12.90
CA LEU A 190 -0.96 14.49 12.66
C LEU A 190 -1.04 14.11 11.18
N MET A 191 -0.52 14.91 10.25
CA MET A 191 -0.57 14.62 8.82
C MET A 191 0.10 13.27 8.52
N PHE A 192 1.31 13.04 9.02
CA PHE A 192 2.03 11.79 8.77
C PHE A 192 1.38 10.55 9.43
N PRO A 193 1.01 10.54 10.73
CA PRO A 193 0.25 9.44 11.32
C PRO A 193 -1.05 9.13 10.57
N SER A 194 -1.76 10.16 10.11
CA SER A 194 -2.99 10.00 9.31
C SER A 194 -2.68 9.32 7.97
N THR A 195 -1.57 9.67 7.33
CA THR A 195 -1.13 9.03 6.08
C THR A 195 -0.73 7.58 6.27
N CYS A 196 -0.14 7.21 7.42
CA CYS A 196 0.08 5.80 7.77
C CYS A 196 -1.24 5.02 7.88
N LEU A 197 -2.26 5.60 8.51
CA LEU A 197 -3.57 4.99 8.63
C LEU A 197 -4.25 4.83 7.25
N ALA A 198 -4.21 5.88 6.42
CA ALA A 198 -4.74 5.83 5.06
C ALA A 198 -4.02 4.77 4.21
N ASN A 199 -2.70 4.64 4.33
CA ASN A 199 -1.93 3.60 3.66
C ASN A 199 -2.33 2.19 4.14
N LEU A 200 -2.61 2.01 5.44
CA LEU A 200 -3.11 0.74 5.96
C LEU A 200 -4.44 0.38 5.28
N LEU A 201 -5.40 1.31 5.24
CA LEU A 201 -6.69 1.12 4.57
C LEU A 201 -6.53 0.86 3.07
N TRP A 202 -5.66 1.62 2.40
CA TRP A 202 -5.38 1.48 0.97
C TRP A 202 -4.84 0.09 0.63
N ASN A 203 -3.93 -0.45 1.43
CA ASN A 203 -3.41 -1.80 1.24
C ASN A 203 -4.51 -2.87 1.38
N LEU A 204 -5.50 -2.66 2.25
CA LEU A 204 -6.67 -3.56 2.34
C LEU A 204 -7.52 -3.51 1.06
N VAL A 205 -7.72 -2.33 0.49
CA VAL A 205 -8.43 -2.18 -0.79
C VAL A 205 -7.67 -2.88 -1.91
N LEU A 206 -6.35 -2.65 -2.02
CA LEU A 206 -5.49 -3.32 -3.00
C LEU A 206 -5.49 -4.84 -2.83
N SER A 207 -5.56 -5.34 -1.59
CA SER A 207 -5.61 -6.78 -1.32
C SER A 207 -6.81 -7.49 -1.93
N LYS A 208 -7.90 -6.76 -2.20
CA LYS A 208 -9.15 -7.23 -2.80
C LYS A 208 -9.20 -7.06 -4.32
N LEU A 209 -8.38 -6.18 -4.89
CA LEU A 209 -8.39 -5.84 -6.32
C LEU A 209 -7.43 -6.69 -7.16
N GLY A 210 -6.56 -7.47 -6.51
CA GLY A 210 -5.72 -8.48 -7.15
C GLY A 210 -5.63 -9.72 -6.30
#